data_AF-A0A176S1C3-F1
#
_entry.id   AF-A0A176S1C3-F1
#
_cell.length_a   1.000
_cell.length_b   1.000
_cell.length_c   1.000
_cell.angle_alpha   90.00
_cell.angle_beta   90.00
_cell.angle_gamma   90.00
#
_symmetry.space_group_name_H-M   'P 1'
#
loop_
_entity.id
_entity.type
_entity.pdbx_description
1 polymer ?
#
loop_
_entity_poly.entity_id
_entity_poly.type
_entity_poly.pdbx_seq_one_letter_code
_entity_poly.pdbx_strand_id
1 'polypeptide(L)'
;MLSKLSEDKFLKESKIYLGLQNTLKLMNFPRKRFGQHFLHDTQIIQDIVAAIAPHPQQHLVEIGPGKGALTLPLLESACQLDVIELDRDLIE
;
A
#
# COMPACT_ATOMS: atom_id res chain seq x y z
N MET A 1 -29.42 8.11 5.48
CA MET A 1 -29.40 6.97 4.54
C MET A 1 -28.78 7.36 3.18
N LEU A 2 -27.76 8.24 3.18
CA LEU A 2 -27.04 8.69 1.96
C LEU A 2 -25.51 8.52 2.09
N SER A 3 -25.00 8.04 3.23
CA SER A 3 -23.56 7.86 3.48
C SER A 3 -23.03 6.48 3.08
N LYS A 4 -23.88 5.45 3.01
CA LYS A 4 -23.47 4.09 2.57
C LYS A 4 -23.42 3.94 1.05
N LEU A 5 -24.23 4.71 0.32
CA LEU A 5 -24.31 4.65 -1.14
C LEU A 5 -23.06 5.24 -1.83
N SER A 6 -22.24 6.04 -1.15
CA SER A 6 -20.97 6.56 -1.69
C SER A 6 -19.80 5.59 -1.47
N GLU A 7 -19.75 4.90 -0.33
CA GLU A 7 -18.72 3.89 -0.02
C GLU A 7 -18.86 2.68 -0.95
N ASP A 8 -20.09 2.15 -1.12
CA ASP A 8 -20.35 1.01 -2.00
C ASP A 8 -20.07 1.31 -3.49
N LYS A 9 -20.14 2.59 -3.88
CA LYS A 9 -19.85 3.04 -5.24
C LYS A 9 -18.34 3.21 -5.47
N PHE A 10 -17.61 3.72 -4.48
CA PHE A 10 -16.13 3.76 -4.50
C PHE A 10 -15.54 2.34 -4.58
N LEU A 11 -16.09 1.41 -3.80
CA LEU A 11 -15.69 0.00 -3.80
C LEU A 11 -15.99 -0.73 -5.12
N LYS A 12 -16.93 -0.24 -5.95
CA LYS A 12 -17.29 -0.84 -7.23
C LYS A 12 -16.50 -0.32 -8.43
N GLU A 13 -16.11 0.95 -8.41
CA GLU A 13 -15.35 1.59 -9.51
C GLU A 13 -13.85 1.27 -9.40
N SER A 14 -13.34 1.03 -8.20
CA SER A 14 -11.99 0.54 -7.95
C SER A 14 -11.92 -0.98 -8.13
N LYS A 15 -11.72 -1.45 -9.38
CA LYS A 15 -11.42 -2.86 -9.74
C LYS A 15 -10.23 -3.49 -9.00
N ILE A 16 -9.58 -2.78 -8.07
CA ILE A 16 -8.40 -3.19 -7.30
C ILE A 16 -8.80 -3.84 -5.95
N TYR A 17 -9.99 -3.53 -5.38
CA TYR A 17 -10.34 -3.99 -4.03
C TYR A 17 -10.75 -5.47 -3.92
N LEU A 18 -11.14 -6.13 -5.02
CA LEU A 18 -11.54 -7.54 -4.96
C LEU A 18 -10.36 -8.51 -4.78
N GLY A 19 -9.11 -8.03 -4.92
CA GLY A 19 -7.90 -8.85 -4.73
C GLY A 19 -7.24 -8.73 -3.34
N LEU A 20 -7.68 -7.80 -2.48
CA LEU A 20 -6.93 -7.42 -1.27
C LEU A 20 -7.63 -7.72 0.06
N GLN A 21 -8.90 -8.16 0.06
CA GLN A 21 -9.58 -8.55 1.30
C GLN A 21 -8.98 -9.82 1.96
N ASN A 22 -8.07 -10.52 1.28
CA ASN A 22 -7.35 -11.68 1.83
C ASN A 22 -5.86 -11.44 2.14
N THR A 23 -5.31 -10.23 1.91
CA THR A 23 -3.84 -10.04 1.83
C THR A 23 -3.25 -9.10 2.88
N LEU A 24 -4.03 -8.66 3.88
CA LEU A 24 -3.52 -7.87 5.00
C LEU A 24 -3.15 -8.75 6.20
N LYS A 25 -2.45 -9.85 5.94
CA LYS A 25 -1.85 -10.68 7.00
C LYS A 25 -0.39 -11.01 6.72
N LEU A 26 0.41 -9.97 6.43
CA LEU A 26 1.85 -10.10 6.21
C LEU A 26 2.58 -10.41 7.54
N MET A 27 2.84 -11.69 7.84
CA MET A 27 3.73 -12.22 8.90
C MET A 27 4.86 -13.00 8.22
N ASN A 28 6.09 -13.19 8.72
CA ASN A 28 6.86 -12.68 9.86
C ASN A 28 8.33 -13.01 9.52
N PHE A 29 9.27 -12.08 9.75
CA PHE A 29 10.74 -12.17 9.57
C PHE A 29 11.35 -11.73 8.22
N PRO A 30 12.32 -10.78 8.25
CA PRO A 30 13.03 -10.32 7.06
C PRO A 30 13.91 -11.43 6.48
N ARG A 31 13.84 -11.61 5.16
CA ARG A 31 14.68 -12.55 4.43
C ARG A 31 15.97 -11.89 4.00
N LYS A 32 17.05 -12.18 4.73
CA LYS A 32 18.40 -11.65 4.46
C LYS A 32 18.89 -11.90 3.03
N ARG A 33 18.49 -12.99 2.37
CA ARG A 33 18.86 -13.29 0.97
C ARG A 33 18.30 -12.27 -0.04
N PHE A 34 17.24 -11.57 0.33
CA PHE A 34 16.63 -10.50 -0.47
C PHE A 34 17.01 -9.11 0.03
N GLY A 35 17.91 -9.00 1.01
CA GLY A 35 18.33 -7.70 1.55
C GLY A 35 17.21 -6.90 2.22
N GLN A 36 16.14 -7.56 2.68
CA GLN A 36 14.98 -6.88 3.24
C GLN A 36 15.30 -6.19 4.57
N HIS A 37 15.06 -4.88 4.62
CA HIS A 37 15.04 -4.06 5.83
C HIS A 37 13.68 -3.36 5.92
N PHE A 38 12.90 -3.63 6.97
CA PHE A 38 11.57 -3.04 7.11
C PHE A 38 11.64 -1.68 7.79
N LEU A 39 11.06 -0.68 7.13
CA LEU A 39 10.85 0.65 7.68
C LEU A 39 9.80 0.60 8.79
N HIS A 40 10.10 1.23 9.92
CA HIS A 40 9.23 1.23 11.11
C HIS A 40 9.20 2.59 11.83
N ASP A 41 10.15 3.48 11.55
CA ASP A 41 10.18 4.83 12.12
C ASP A 41 9.12 5.70 11.44
N THR A 42 8.12 6.13 12.21
CA THR A 42 6.99 6.91 11.72
C THR A 42 7.40 8.28 11.19
N GLN A 43 8.40 8.94 11.77
CA GLN A 43 8.83 10.26 11.30
C GLN A 43 9.48 10.14 9.93
N ILE A 44 10.36 9.15 9.75
CA ILE A 44 10.99 8.89 8.45
C ILE A 44 9.93 8.51 7.39
N ILE A 45 8.92 7.72 7.76
CA ILE A 45 7.80 7.39 6.87
C ILE A 45 7.07 8.67 6.42
N GLN A 46 6.74 9.56 7.35
CA GLN A 46 6.06 10.82 7.05
C GLN A 46 6.91 11.74 6.17
N ASP A 47 8.21 11.85 6.46
CA ASP A 47 9.14 12.67 5.68
C ASP A 47 9.26 12.16 4.24
N ILE A 48 9.31 10.83 4.05
CA ILE A 48 9.31 10.21 2.71
C ILE A 48 8.01 10.53 1.96
N VAL A 49 6.85 10.32 2.60
CA VAL A 49 5.54 10.59 1.97
C VAL A 49 5.41 12.07 1.60
N ALA A 50 5.85 12.98 2.48
CA ALA A 50 5.87 14.41 2.23
C ALA A 50 6.78 14.78 1.06
N ALA A 51 7.95 14.13 0.93
CA ALA A 51 8.86 14.33 -0.19
C ALA A 51 8.30 13.82 -1.53
N ILE A 52 7.53 12.72 -1.51
CA ILE A 52 6.81 12.20 -2.69
C ILE A 52 5.69 13.16 -3.10
N ALA A 53 5.01 13.77 -2.12
CA ALA A 53 3.87 14.67 -2.31
C ALA A 53 2.80 14.10 -3.28
N PRO A 54 2.24 12.91 -2.98
CA PRO A 54 1.40 12.19 -3.92
C PRO A 54 0.09 12.93 -4.21
N HIS A 55 -0.35 12.88 -5.46
CA HIS A 55 -1.56 13.55 -5.93
C HIS A 55 -2.58 12.55 -6.53
N PRO A 56 -3.90 12.76 -6.36
CA PRO A 56 -4.93 11.84 -6.87
C PRO A 56 -4.89 11.55 -8.38
N GLN A 57 -4.30 12.44 -9.17
CA GLN A 57 -4.21 12.32 -10.63
C GLN A 57 -2.92 11.63 -11.11
N GLN A 58 -2.06 11.23 -10.18
CA GLN A 58 -0.82 10.52 -10.48
C GLN A 58 -1.01 9.02 -10.39
N HIS A 59 -0.17 8.32 -11.14
CA HIS A 59 -0.02 6.89 -11.05
C HIS A 59 1.39 6.59 -10.52
N LEU A 60 1.46 5.99 -9.34
CA LEU A 60 2.69 5.63 -8.65
C LEU A 60 2.92 4.13 -8.71
N VAL A 61 4.20 3.74 -8.66
CA VAL A 61 4.63 2.35 -8.52
C VAL A 61 5.49 2.22 -7.27
N GLU A 62 5.09 1.34 -6.36
CA GLU A 62 5.90 0.95 -5.20
C GLU A 62 6.56 -0.41 -5.46
N ILE A 63 7.88 -0.48 -5.33
CA ILE A 63 8.66 -1.71 -5.46
C ILE A 63 9.17 -2.12 -4.08
N GLY A 64 8.85 -3.34 -3.67
CA GLY A 64 9.19 -3.85 -2.34
C GLY A 64 8.36 -3.19 -1.24
N PRO A 65 7.01 -3.30 -1.27
CA PRO A 65 6.14 -2.73 -0.24
C PRO A 65 6.48 -3.25 1.17
N GLY A 66 7.08 -4.44 1.26
CA GLY A 66 7.41 -5.06 2.52
C GLY A 66 6.16 -5.21 3.38
N LYS A 67 6.13 -4.54 4.54
CA LYS A 67 4.99 -4.55 5.46
C LYS A 67 3.94 -3.46 5.19
N GLY A 68 4.07 -2.73 4.09
CA GLY A 68 3.14 -1.66 3.72
C GLY A 68 3.37 -0.34 4.45
N ALA A 69 4.58 -0.11 4.99
CA ALA A 69 4.91 1.10 5.75
C ALA A 69 4.71 2.39 4.94
N LEU A 70 4.97 2.34 3.62
CA LEU A 70 4.70 3.44 2.68
C LEU A 70 3.41 3.20 1.89
N THR A 71 3.08 1.94 1.55
CA THR A 71 1.82 1.61 0.85
C THR A 71 0.59 2.22 1.50
N LEU A 72 0.44 2.07 2.82
CA LEU A 72 -0.75 2.55 3.54
C LEU A 72 -0.92 4.07 3.45
N PRO A 73 0.06 4.92 3.85
CA PRO A 73 -0.10 6.36 3.74
C PRO A 73 -0.17 6.85 2.28
N LEU A 74 0.46 6.17 1.32
CA LEU A 74 0.32 6.54 -0.10
C LEU A 74 -1.12 6.33 -0.60
N LEU A 75 -1.78 5.26 -0.19
CA LEU A 75 -3.20 5.01 -0.52
C LEU A 75 -4.15 6.09 0.03
N GLU A 76 -3.83 6.74 1.15
CA GLU A 76 -4.64 7.83 1.72
C GLU A 76 -4.71 9.06 0.80
N SER A 77 -3.72 9.23 -0.09
CA SER A 77 -3.69 10.33 -1.06
C SER A 77 -4.64 10.15 -2.25
N ALA A 78 -5.34 9.01 -2.33
CA ALA A 78 -6.24 8.64 -3.43
C ALA A 78 -5.58 8.62 -4.82
N CYS A 79 -4.24 8.54 -4.90
CA CYS A 79 -3.54 8.27 -6.14
C CYS A 79 -3.81 6.84 -6.63
N GLN A 80 -3.60 6.61 -7.93
CA GLN A 80 -3.48 5.24 -8.42
C GLN A 80 -2.11 4.69 -7.97
N LEU A 81 -2.08 3.51 -7.36
CA LEU A 81 -0.86 2.89 -6.86
C LEU A 81 -0.79 1.42 -7.29
N ASP A 82 0.22 1.10 -8.10
CA ASP A 82 0.61 -0.27 -8.41
C ASP A 82 1.73 -0.69 -7.46
N VAL A 83 1.68 -1.94 -6.98
CA VAL A 83 2.64 -2.46 -6.00
C VAL A 83 3.26 -3.75 -6.52
N ILE A 84 4.59 -3.85 -6.45
CA ILE A 84 5.38 -4.98 -6.95
C ILE A 84 6.22 -5.56 -5.81
N GLU A 85 6.01 -6.83 -5.48
CA GLU A 85 6.80 -7.58 -4.50
C GLU A 85 7.37 -8.85 -5.14
N LEU A 86 8.66 -9.11 -4.89
CA LEU A 86 9.35 -10.29 -5.42
C LEU A 86 9.29 -11.46 -4.44
N ASP A 87 9.16 -11.20 -3.14
CA ASP A 87 9.03 -12.24 -2.11
C ASP A 87 7.60 -12.78 -2.05
N ARG A 88 7.34 -13.83 -2.82
CA ARG A 88 6.02 -14.48 -2.90
C ARG A 88 5.50 -14.99 -1.56
N ASP A 89 6.41 -15.35 -0.65
CA ASP A 89 6.07 -15.88 0.67
C ASP A 89 5.74 -14.76 1.67
N LEU A 90 5.88 -13.48 1.28
CA LEU A 90 5.43 -12.35 2.08
C LEU A 90 3.92 -12.14 1.95
N ILE A 91 3.31 -12.59 0.84
CA ILE A 91 1.92 -12.35 0.43
C ILE A 91 0.95 -13.42 0.98
N GLU A 92 1.46 -14.53 1.54
CA GLU A 92 0.64 -15.64 2.09
C GLU A 92 0.00 -15.34 3.45
#